data_AF-A0A972QWA7-F1
#
_entry.id   AF-A0A972QWA7-F1
#
_cell.length_a   1.000
_cell.length_b   1.000
_cell.length_c   1.000
_cell.angle_alpha   90.00
_cell.angle_beta   90.00
_cell.angle_gamma   90.00
#
_symmetry.space_group_name_H-M   'P 1'
#
loop_
_entity.id
_entity.type
_entity.pdbx_description
1 polymer ?
#
loop_
_entity_poly.entity_id
_entity_poly.type
_entity_poly.pdbx_seq_one_letter_code
_entity_poly.pdbx_strand_id
1 'polypeptide(L)' 'MATKCPGQDTRWRTVDDYTCSNCGCRNEIWSSELKIRCSQCGNWVYKEEVPSCINWCKSARECLGEERWKRLTEED' A
#
# COMPACT_ATOMS: atom_id res chain seq x y z
N MET A 1 21.30 -2.20 18.16
CA MET A 1 20.84 -1.55 16.92
C MET A 1 19.49 -2.16 16.57
N ALA A 2 18.43 -1.36 16.44
CA ALA A 2 17.14 -1.91 16.02
C ALA A 2 17.21 -2.26 14.54
N THR A 3 17.16 -3.55 14.22
CA THR A 3 16.97 -4.04 12.86
C THR A 3 15.64 -3.47 12.37
N LYS A 4 15.68 -2.52 11.43
CA LYS A 4 14.46 -1.93 10.88
C LYS A 4 13.68 -3.00 10.11
N CYS A 5 12.36 -3.02 10.24
CA CYS A 5 11.51 -3.89 9.44
C CYS A 5 11.74 -3.58 7.95
N PRO A 6 12.08 -4.58 7.10
CA PRO A 6 12.30 -4.34 5.67
C PRO A 6 11.04 -3.76 5.00
N GLY A 7 9.84 -4.15 5.44
CA GLY A 7 8.59 -3.59 4.92
C GLY A 7 8.40 -2.08 5.16
N GLN A 8 9.20 -1.48 6.04
CA GLN A 8 9.18 -0.04 6.33
C GLN A 8 10.18 0.78 5.50
N ASP A 9 11.04 0.14 4.70
CA ASP A 9 11.97 0.87 3.83
C ASP A 9 11.19 1.57 2.70
N THR A 10 11.41 2.86 2.57
CA THR A 10 10.72 3.72 1.61
C THR A 10 11.15 3.47 0.16
N ARG A 11 12.30 2.81 -0.06
CA ARG A 11 12.84 2.53 -1.40
C ARG A 11 11.99 1.53 -2.19
N TRP A 12 11.17 0.74 -1.51
CA TRP A 12 10.32 -0.29 -2.14
C TRP A 12 8.85 0.12 -2.26
N ARG A 13 8.50 1.36 -1.91
CA ARG A 13 7.13 1.88 -2.07
C ARG A 13 6.88 2.24 -3.53
N THR A 14 5.79 1.72 -4.08
CA THR A 14 5.24 2.11 -5.37
C THR A 14 4.21 3.23 -5.19
N VAL A 15 3.87 3.86 -6.30
CA VAL A 15 2.84 4.90 -6.36
C VAL A 15 1.85 4.52 -7.44
N ASP A 16 0.57 4.71 -7.15
CA ASP A 16 -0.53 4.41 -8.05
C ASP A 16 -1.43 5.65 -8.19
N ASP A 17 -2.00 5.84 -9.38
CA ASP A 17 -2.88 6.96 -9.69
C ASP A 17 -4.34 6.63 -9.34
N TYR A 18 -4.97 7.48 -8.54
CA TYR A 18 -6.37 7.39 -8.16
C TYR A 18 -7.13 8.65 -8.57
N THR A 19 -8.25 8.45 -9.26
CA THR A 19 -9.13 9.54 -9.67
C THR A 19 -10.09 9.91 -8.54
N CYS A 20 -10.13 11.19 -8.17
CA CYS A 20 -11.05 11.68 -7.15
C CYS A 20 -12.50 11.65 -7.66
N SER A 21 -13.35 10.85 -7.04
CA SER A 21 -14.77 10.71 -7.42
C SER A 21 -15.59 11.99 -7.27
N ASN A 22 -15.10 12.99 -6.53
CA ASN A 22 -15.80 14.26 -6.32
C ASN A 22 -15.51 15.31 -7.41
N CYS A 23 -14.29 15.34 -7.96
CA CYS A 23 -13.88 16.42 -8.87
C CYS A 23 -13.12 15.94 -10.13
N GLY A 24 -12.85 14.64 -10.26
CA GLY A 24 -12.14 14.06 -11.39
C GLY A 24 -10.63 14.27 -11.40
N CYS A 25 -10.07 14.99 -10.41
CA CYS A 25 -8.62 15.20 -10.32
C CYS A 25 -7.89 13.87 -10.04
N ARG A 26 -6.80 13.64 -10.78
CA ARG A 26 -5.86 12.53 -10.55
C ARG A 26 -4.96 12.82 -9.37
N ASN A 27 -4.81 11.86 -8.48
CA ASN A 27 -3.95 11.98 -7.32
C ASN A 27 -3.14 10.69 -7.13
N GLU A 28 -1.90 10.86 -6.68
CA GLU A 28 -0.96 9.77 -6.46
C GLU A 28 -1.05 9.25 -5.02
N ILE A 29 -1.23 7.93 -4.83
CA ILE A 29 -1.28 7.31 -3.50
C ILE A 29 -0.19 6.24 -3.38
N TRP A 30 0.67 6.36 -2.36
CA TRP A 30 1.74 5.38 -2.09
C TRP A 30 1.19 4.01 -1.69
N SER A 31 1.88 2.90 -2.00
CA SER A 31 1.44 1.54 -1.61
C SER A 31 1.27 1.34 -0.11
N SER A 32 1.92 2.16 0.73
CA SER A 32 1.75 2.10 2.19
C SER A 32 0.58 2.93 2.71
N GLU A 33 -0.05 3.75 1.88
CA GLU A 33 -1.13 4.67 2.26
C GLU A 33 -2.49 4.10 1.88
N LEU A 34 -3.45 4.21 2.79
CA LEU A 34 -4.84 3.81 2.52
C LEU A 34 -5.61 4.93 1.79
N LYS A 35 -5.25 6.19 2.03
CA LYS A 35 -5.97 7.35 1.54
C LYS A 35 -5.12 8.61 1.55
N ILE A 36 -5.53 9.58 0.75
CA ILE A 36 -4.96 10.95 0.72
C ILE A 36 -6.05 12.00 0.62
N ARG A 37 -5.68 13.26 0.86
CA ARG A 37 -6.51 14.42 0.53
C ARG A 37 -6.32 14.78 -0.95
N CYS A 38 -7.43 14.90 -1.68
CA CYS A 38 -7.41 15.39 -3.05
C CYS A 38 -6.80 16.79 -3.11
N SER A 39 -5.80 16.96 -3.97
CA SER A 39 -5.06 18.22 -4.13
C SER A 39 -5.93 19.38 -4.63
N GLN A 40 -7.02 19.08 -5.34
CA GLN A 40 -7.90 20.10 -5.93
C GLN A 40 -9.09 20.48 -5.05
N CYS A 41 -9.84 19.51 -4.53
CA CYS A 41 -11.09 19.78 -3.79
C CYS A 41 -11.02 19.46 -2.29
N GLY A 42 -9.91 18.88 -1.82
CA GLY A 42 -9.72 18.52 -0.42
C GLY A 42 -10.55 17.33 0.06
N ASN A 43 -11.37 16.67 -0.79
CA ASN A 43 -12.06 15.45 -0.37
C ASN A 43 -11.08 14.29 -0.15
N TRP A 44 -11.46 13.30 0.66
CA TRP A 44 -10.65 12.08 0.82
C TRP A 44 -10.78 11.18 -0.42
N VAL A 45 -9.65 10.67 -0.89
CA VAL A 45 -9.56 9.64 -1.93
C VAL A 45 -9.00 8.38 -1.27
N TYR A 46 -9.70 7.26 -1.39
CA TYR A 46 -9.37 5.98 -0.75
C TYR A 46 -8.91 4.97 -1.80
N LYS A 47 -7.98 4.09 -1.41
CA LYS A 47 -7.72 2.85 -2.15
C LYS A 47 -8.88 1.88 -1.98
N GLU A 48 -9.04 1.00 -2.96
CA GLU A 48 -10.02 -0.10 -2.93
C GLU A 48 -9.62 -1.17 -1.91
N GLU A 49 -8.31 -1.45 -1.80
CA GLU A 49 -7.74 -2.43 -0.89
C GLU A 49 -6.98 -1.79 0.28
N VAL A 50 -6.94 -2.51 1.42
CA VAL A 50 -6.12 -2.11 2.56
C VAL A 50 -4.67 -2.50 2.27
N PRO A 51 -3.73 -1.55 2.34
CA PRO A 51 -2.33 -1.83 2.01
C PRO A 51 -1.70 -2.81 3.00
N SER A 52 -1.11 -3.88 2.49
CA SER A 52 -0.38 -4.87 3.27
C SER A 52 1.05 -5.01 2.77
N CYS A 53 2.01 -5.09 3.70
CA CYS A 53 3.43 -5.19 3.35
C CYS A 53 3.78 -6.41 2.49
N ILE A 54 2.89 -7.40 2.41
CA ILE A 54 3.00 -8.53 1.50
C ILE A 54 3.07 -8.11 0.03
N ASN A 55 2.49 -6.97 -0.33
CA ASN A 55 2.40 -6.47 -1.71
C ASN A 55 3.74 -5.88 -2.21
N TRP A 56 4.62 -5.41 -1.31
CA TRP A 56 5.88 -4.75 -1.72
C TRP A 56 7.15 -5.27 -1.01
N CYS A 57 7.02 -5.90 0.16
CA CYS A 57 8.16 -6.36 0.94
C CYS A 57 8.63 -7.74 0.46
N LYS A 58 9.81 -7.80 -0.15
CA LYS A 58 10.42 -9.06 -0.61
C LYS A 58 10.66 -10.07 0.52
N SER A 59 10.88 -9.59 1.74
CA SER A 59 11.06 -10.43 2.93
C SER A 59 9.74 -10.92 3.55
N ALA A 60 8.57 -10.51 3.04
CA ALA A 60 7.28 -10.84 3.65
C ALA A 60 7.04 -12.35 3.77
N ARG A 61 7.41 -13.13 2.74
CA ARG A 61 7.28 -14.59 2.75
C ARG A 61 8.09 -15.25 3.87
N GLU A 62 9.33 -14.80 4.06
CA GLU A 62 10.19 -15.28 5.15
C GLU A 62 9.65 -14.82 6.52
N CYS A 63 9.19 -13.58 6.62
CA CYS A 63 8.67 -12.99 7.87
C CYS A 63 7.36 -13.64 8.33
N LEU A 64 6.46 -13.97 7.41
CA LEU A 64 5.14 -14.55 7.70
C LEU A 64 5.20 -16.08 7.80
N GLY A 65 6.18 -16.71 7.13
CA GLY A 65 6.23 -18.14 6.93
C GLY A 65 5.31 -18.60 5.79
N GLU A 66 5.66 -19.73 5.17
CA GLU A 66 5.03 -20.25 3.95
C GLU A 66 3.50 -20.40 4.08
N GLU A 67 3.03 -21.00 5.16
CA GLU A 67 1.60 -21.30 5.35
C GLU A 67 0.75 -20.04 5.51
N ARG A 68 1.24 -19.04 6.25
CA ARG A 68 0.52 -17.77 6.43
C ARG A 68 0.60 -16.90 5.19
N TRP A 69 1.76 -16.87 4.53
CA TRP A 69 1.94 -16.13 3.28
C TRP A 69 0.97 -16.62 2.21
N LYS A 70 0.90 -17.95 2.01
CA LYS A 70 -0.03 -18.61 1.09
C LYS A 70 -1.49 -18.23 1.32
N ARG A 71 -1.99 -18.36 2.56
CA ARG A 71 -3.36 -17.97 2.91
C ARG A 71 -3.69 -16.52 2.57
N LEU A 72 -2.73 -15.61 2.76
CA LEU A 72 -2.93 -14.19 2.50
C LEU A 72 -2.79 -13.80 1.02
N THR A 73 -2.20 -14.65 0.18
CA THR A 73 -2.01 -14.38 -1.27
C THR A 73 -2.91 -15.22 -2.18
N GLU A 74 -3.41 -16.37 -1.72
CA GLU A 74 -4.24 -17.30 -2.51
C GLU A 74 -5.75 -17.03 -2.34
N GLU A 75 -6.14 -16.11 -1.45
CA GLU A 75 -7.54 -15.67 -1.26
C GLU A 75 -7.90 -14.40 -2.06
N ASP A 76 -7.06 -13.95 -3.00
CA ASP A 76 -7.28 -12.77 -3.86
C ASP A 76 -7.65 -13.13 -5.31
#